data_AF-A0A3B9QZ94-F1
#
_entry.id   AF-A0A3B9QZ94-F1
#
_cell.length_a   1.000
_cell.length_b   1.000
_cell.length_c   1.000
_cell.angle_alpha   90.00
_cell.angle_beta   90.00
_cell.angle_gamma   90.00
#
_symmetry.space_group_name_H-M   'P 1'
#
loop_
_entity.id
_entity.type
_entity.pdbx_description
1 polymer ?
#
loop_
_entity_poly.entity_id
_entity_poly.type
_entity_poly.pdbx_seq_one_letter_code
_entity_poly.pdbx_strand_id
1 'polypeptide(L)'
;RHERPDPFDEAKFVLYYLSQTVSEALPDLFDTIAATLGDIGENMRPDHVPIRFGSWVGGDRDGNPNVSPDTTVAVLDLQRDRAIALLISEIK
;
A
#
# COMPACT_ATOMS: atom_id res chain seq x y z
N ARG A 1 16.19 -23.51 11.85
CA ARG A 1 15.04 -23.95 11.03
C ARG A 1 14.26 -22.68 10.72
N HIS A 2 14.12 -22.29 9.46
CA HIS A 2 13.27 -21.15 9.08
C HIS A 2 11.83 -21.64 9.17
N GLU A 3 11.06 -21.16 10.15
CA GLU A 3 9.61 -21.41 10.18
C GLU A 3 8.99 -20.63 9.02
N ARG A 4 7.98 -21.22 8.37
CA ARG A 4 7.23 -20.49 7.34
C ARG A 4 6.51 -19.32 8.02
N PRO A 5 6.60 -18.10 7.48
CA PRO A 5 5.92 -16.96 8.09
C PRO A 5 4.40 -17.16 8.08
N ASP A 6 3.73 -16.65 9.10
CA ASP A 6 2.28 -16.54 9.13
C ASP A 6 1.84 -15.50 8.08
N PRO A 7 0.91 -15.80 7.16
CA PRO A 7 0.45 -14.85 6.14
C PRO A 7 -0.03 -13.51 6.73
N PHE A 8 -0.54 -13.51 7.96
CA PHE A 8 -0.94 -12.28 8.64
C PHE A 8 0.27 -11.41 9.02
N ASP A 9 1.39 -12.01 9.46
CA ASP A 9 2.62 -11.28 9.74
C ASP A 9 3.28 -10.76 8.45
N GLU A 10 3.24 -11.53 7.36
CA GLU A 10 3.66 -11.05 6.04
C GLU A 10 2.86 -9.80 5.61
N ALA A 11 1.54 -9.79 5.87
CA ALA A 11 0.69 -8.65 5.54
C ALA A 11 1.09 -7.39 6.32
N LYS A 12 1.45 -7.52 7.62
CA LYS A 12 1.96 -6.41 8.42
C LYS A 12 3.24 -5.84 7.84
N PHE A 13 4.19 -6.70 7.46
CA PHE A 13 5.45 -6.26 6.86
C PHE A 13 5.23 -5.53 5.54
N VAL A 14 4.40 -6.07 4.65
CA VAL A 14 4.07 -5.41 3.38
C VAL A 14 3.42 -4.05 3.65
N LEU A 15 2.46 -3.98 4.57
CA LEU A 15 1.78 -2.72 4.90
C LEU A 15 2.72 -1.70 5.52
N TYR A 16 3.68 -2.11 6.34
CA TYR A 16 4.70 -1.22 6.91
C TYR A 16 5.43 -0.46 5.80
N TYR A 17 6.04 -1.17 4.85
CA TYR A 17 6.79 -0.56 3.75
C TYR A 17 5.90 0.19 2.76
N LEU A 18 4.71 -0.34 2.46
CA LEU A 18 3.76 0.33 1.59
C LEU A 18 3.34 1.68 2.19
N SER A 19 3.13 1.72 3.50
CA SER A 19 2.75 2.96 4.18
C SER A 19 3.85 4.01 4.07
N GLN A 20 5.11 3.65 4.34
CA GLN A 20 6.24 4.57 4.17
C GLN A 20 6.37 5.05 2.73
N THR A 21 6.21 4.14 1.77
CA THR A 21 6.27 4.48 0.34
C THR A 21 5.20 5.50 -0.04
N VAL A 22 3.97 5.31 0.45
CA VAL A 22 2.84 6.20 0.17
C VAL A 22 2.98 7.55 0.86
N SER A 23 3.47 7.60 2.10
CA SER A 23 3.58 8.83 2.87
C SER A 23 4.82 9.66 2.57
N GLU A 24 5.91 9.04 2.11
CA GLU A 24 7.21 9.70 1.93
C GLU A 24 7.61 9.75 0.45
N ALA A 25 7.70 8.60 -0.22
CA ALA A 25 8.29 8.52 -1.55
C ALA A 25 7.37 8.97 -2.70
N LEU A 26 6.06 8.69 -2.60
CA LEU A 26 5.10 9.08 -3.65
C LEU A 26 4.89 10.59 -3.80
N PRO A 27 4.76 11.38 -2.71
CA PRO A 27 4.70 12.83 -2.81
C PRO A 27 5.89 13.41 -3.58
N ASP A 28 7.12 13.02 -3.22
CA ASP A 28 8.35 13.48 -3.89
C ASP A 28 8.35 13.13 -5.39
N LEU A 29 7.91 11.92 -5.73
CA LEU A 29 7.79 11.49 -7.13
C LEU A 29 6.76 12.33 -7.90
N PHE A 30 5.61 12.60 -7.30
CA PHE A 30 4.54 13.37 -7.92
C PHE A 30 4.92 14.85 -8.07
N ASP A 31 5.64 15.43 -7.11
CA ASP A 31 6.21 16.77 -7.22
C ASP A 31 7.24 16.84 -8.35
N THR A 32 8.10 15.83 -8.47
CA THR A 32 9.07 15.74 -9.56
C THR A 32 8.38 15.65 -10.94
N ILE A 33 7.34 14.84 -11.05
CA ILE A 33 6.54 14.72 -12.29
C ILE A 33 5.86 16.05 -12.60
N ALA A 34 5.25 16.70 -11.62
CA ALA A 34 4.59 17.99 -11.81
C ALA A 34 5.58 19.07 -12.28
N ALA A 35 6.77 19.14 -11.67
CA ALA A 35 7.82 20.07 -12.08
C ALA A 35 8.30 19.81 -13.52
N THR A 36 8.55 18.54 -13.86
CA THR A 36 9.00 18.15 -15.20
C THR A 36 7.96 18.47 -16.27
N LEU A 37 6.66 18.30 -15.97
CA LEU A 37 5.58 18.71 -16.87
C LEU A 37 5.52 20.24 -17.02
N GLY A 38 5.76 20.97 -15.93
CA GLY A 38 5.83 22.44 -15.93
C GLY A 38 6.88 22.98 -16.90
N ASP A 39 8.04 22.31 -17.01
CA ASP A 39 9.14 22.72 -17.92
C ASP A 39 8.75 22.70 -19.40
N ILE A 40 7.75 21.91 -19.78
CA ILE A 40 7.23 21.82 -21.15
C ILE A 40 5.89 22.57 -21.32
N GLY A 41 5.47 23.34 -20.32
CA GLY A 41 4.20 24.09 -20.35
C GLY A 41 2.95 23.27 -20.06
N GLU A 42 3.11 22.03 -19.58
CA GLU A 42 2.02 21.14 -19.19
C GLU A 42 1.80 21.17 -17.66
N ASN A 43 0.63 20.70 -17.21
CA ASN A 43 0.32 20.63 -15.78
C ASN A 43 -0.28 19.27 -15.40
N MET A 44 0.17 18.72 -14.28
CA MET A 44 -0.46 17.55 -13.68
C MET A 44 -1.78 17.94 -13.01
N ARG A 45 -2.88 17.27 -13.35
CA ARG A 45 -4.16 17.53 -12.69
C ARG A 45 -4.11 17.03 -11.23
N PRO A 46 -4.68 17.75 -10.25
CA PRO A 46 -4.65 17.34 -8.84
C PRO A 46 -5.31 15.99 -8.53
N ASP A 47 -6.24 15.56 -9.38
CA ASP A 47 -6.94 14.25 -9.29
C ASP A 47 -6.24 13.15 -10.10
N HIS A 48 -5.06 13.42 -10.65
CA HIS A 48 -4.29 12.42 -11.40
C HIS A 48 -3.58 11.48 -10.44
N VAL A 49 -4.04 10.23 -10.37
CA VAL A 49 -3.48 9.17 -9.50
C VAL A 49 -3.02 8.00 -10.37
N PRO A 50 -1.82 8.06 -10.97
CA PRO A 50 -1.39 7.10 -12.00
C PRO A 50 -0.85 5.79 -11.41
N ILE A 51 -0.63 5.74 -10.09
CA ILE A 51 -0.03 4.60 -9.40
C ILE A 51 -1.08 3.96 -8.48
N ARG A 52 -1.25 2.64 -8.61
CA ARG A 52 -2.04 1.82 -7.70
C ARG A 52 -1.24 0.61 -7.25
N PHE A 53 -1.43 0.24 -6.00
CA PHE A 53 -0.82 -0.95 -5.41
C PHE A 53 -1.86 -2.04 -5.21
N GLY A 54 -1.41 -3.29 -5.31
CA GLY A 54 -2.16 -4.47 -4.94
C GLY A 54 -1.23 -5.44 -4.21
N SER A 55 -1.79 -6.22 -3.30
CA SER A 55 -1.08 -7.28 -2.60
C SER A 55 -1.84 -8.59 -2.74
N TRP A 56 -1.11 -9.68 -2.93
CA TRP A 56 -1.64 -11.04 -2.91
C TRP A 56 -1.60 -11.65 -1.50
N VAL A 57 -0.88 -11.04 -0.56
CA VAL A 57 -0.72 -11.56 0.80
C VAL A 57 -2.08 -11.63 1.51
N GLY A 58 -2.40 -12.79 2.07
CA GLY A 58 -3.70 -13.06 2.69
C GLY A 58 -4.83 -13.36 1.71
N GLY A 59 -4.62 -13.22 0.40
CA GLY A 59 -5.63 -13.52 -0.63
C GLY A 59 -5.29 -14.74 -1.48
N ASP A 60 -4.02 -14.86 -1.91
CA ASP A 60 -3.53 -16.00 -2.69
C ASP A 60 -3.47 -17.26 -1.82
N ARG A 61 -4.31 -18.22 -2.17
CA ARG A 61 -4.50 -19.49 -1.46
C ARG A 61 -4.01 -20.69 -2.24
N ASP A 62 -3.50 -20.49 -3.46
CA ASP A 62 -3.08 -21.60 -4.30
C ASP A 62 -1.91 -22.37 -3.65
N GLY A 63 -2.15 -23.63 -3.30
CA GLY A 63 -1.19 -24.47 -2.60
C GLY A 63 -0.81 -24.03 -1.17
N ASN A 64 -1.49 -23.03 -0.58
CA ASN A 64 -1.18 -22.51 0.75
C ASN A 64 -2.33 -22.74 1.76
N PRO A 65 -2.26 -23.81 2.57
CA PRO A 65 -3.31 -24.11 3.55
C PRO A 65 -3.40 -23.11 4.70
N ASN A 66 -2.41 -22.23 4.87
CA ASN A 66 -2.40 -21.21 5.92
C ASN A 66 -3.23 -19.96 5.55
N VAL A 67 -3.70 -19.87 4.30
CA VAL A 67 -4.58 -18.78 3.84
C VAL A 67 -6.02 -19.26 3.84
N SER A 68 -6.65 -19.13 5.02
CA SER A 68 -8.06 -19.42 5.22
C SER A 68 -8.94 -18.19 4.92
N PRO A 69 -10.28 -18.34 4.80
CA PRO A 69 -11.19 -17.19 4.72
C PRO A 69 -11.00 -16.21 5.89
N ASP A 70 -10.78 -16.72 7.11
CA ASP A 70 -10.55 -15.89 8.30
C ASP A 70 -9.23 -15.12 8.19
N THR A 71 -8.19 -15.73 7.62
CA THR A 71 -6.91 -15.07 7.30
C THR A 71 -7.15 -13.90 6.33
N THR A 72 -7.93 -14.12 5.26
CA THR A 72 -8.26 -13.07 4.28
C THR A 72 -9.01 -11.91 4.93
N VAL A 73 -10.03 -12.20 5.75
CA VAL A 73 -10.79 -11.16 6.47
C VAL A 73 -9.89 -10.36 7.39
N ALA A 74 -9.06 -11.03 8.19
CA ALA A 74 -8.13 -10.37 9.10
C ALA A 74 -7.15 -9.45 8.36
N VAL A 75 -6.61 -9.90 7.22
CA VAL A 75 -5.71 -9.07 6.39
C VAL A 75 -6.44 -7.87 5.78
N LEU A 76 -7.68 -8.03 5.31
CA LEU A 76 -8.48 -6.91 4.79
C LEU A 76 -8.79 -5.87 5.86
N ASP A 77 -9.12 -6.29 7.08
CA ASP A 77 -9.34 -5.38 8.20
C ASP A 77 -8.06 -4.66 8.60
N LEU A 78 -6.92 -5.36 8.65
CA LEU A 78 -5.61 -4.75 8.87
C LEU A 78 -5.28 -3.68 7.81
N GLN A 79 -5.54 -3.96 6.53
CA GLN A 79 -5.35 -2.99 5.45
C GLN A 79 -6.27 -1.77 5.60
N ARG A 80 -7.54 -1.99 5.95
CA ARG A 80 -8.52 -0.91 6.17
C ARG A 80 -8.09 -0.02 7.33
N ASP A 81 -7.73 -0.60 8.47
CA ASP A 81 -7.30 0.14 9.67
C ASP A 81 -6.05 0.98 9.37
N ARG A 82 -5.09 0.42 8.64
CA ARG A 82 -3.89 1.16 8.25
C ARG A 82 -4.21 2.32 7.32
N ALA A 83 -5.09 2.12 6.33
CA ALA A 83 -5.52 3.18 5.43
C ALA A 83 -6.23 4.32 6.17
N ILE A 84 -7.13 4.01 7.10
CA ILE A 84 -7.80 5.01 7.95
C ILE A 84 -6.78 5.78 8.78
N ALA A 85 -5.80 5.09 9.39
CA ALA A 85 -4.78 5.75 10.19
C ALA A 85 -3.92 6.73 9.36
N LEU A 86 -3.55 6.37 8.13
CA LEU A 86 -2.85 7.26 7.20
C LEU A 86 -3.71 8.46 6.81
N LEU A 87 -4.98 8.26 6.46
CA LEU A 87 -5.87 9.38 6.10
C LEU A 87 -6.08 10.35 7.28
N ILE A 88 -6.16 9.84 8.51
CA ILE A 88 -6.27 10.68 9.71
C ILE A 88 -4.98 11.47 9.95
N SER A 89 -3.79 10.93 9.65
CA SER A 89 -2.54 11.67 9.85
C SER A 89 -2.39 12.86 8.90
N GLU A 90 -2.99 12.81 7.71
CA GLU A 90 -2.93 13.92 6.74
C GLU A 90 -3.88 15.08 7.06
N ILE A 91 -4.85 14.89 7.97
CA ILE A 91 -5.85 15.92 8.33
C ILE A 91 -5.42 16.70 9.58
N LYS A 92 -4.55 16.12 10.42
CA LYS A 92 -4.12 16.72 11.69
C LYS A 92 -2.86 17.55 11.53
#